data_AF-A0A9D4ZCU9-F1
#
_entry.id   AF-A0A9D4ZCU9-F1
#
_cell.length_a   1.000
_cell.length_b   1.000
_cell.length_c   1.000
_cell.angle_alpha   90.00
_cell.angle_beta   90.00
_cell.angle_gamma   90.00
#
_symmetry.space_group_name_H-M   'P 1'
#
loop_
_entity.id
_entity.type
_entity.pdbx_description
1 polymer ?
#
loop_
_entity_poly.entity_id
_entity_poly.type
_entity_poly.pdbx_seq_one_letter_code
_entity_poly.pdbx_strand_id
1 'polypeptide(L)'
;MNAATTKLRASIPRVACRNYFAVPGMITISSEGSRNPSAFSATEQKASWVHYKHEDGLDPYRWTAKECHHVLEDRPWQEVLKFYSHVAAGNLSLSDLTFFGNFHDADSQRDVSERDQMLSVYATAPSEDSHIVSLKTLKGGKWDRKTFKIVVSYDGSAFTGWQRQPGLHTVQGLLEQALGNYCDGKRVASLKSEGLSADAMVVVAGRTDKGVHAAGQVCSFYTWRSGVCPEDIRTGINSLDPKALRAISVNEVSRTFHPNFSAKWRRYVYILPLHSYDISDQSWLQAVSAELRSFVKPKTFDVRAVNKMLAQLEGQQLSFTVFARDTKISRSRGPPTECYIYHARAAVAELPLMEQGSEQRSQVLCVELVANRFLRKMVRVLVATSIREAAAGASSDSLVRLTRASCRRASAPPAPACGLCLSEVGYEDFSHSNLLIK
;
A
#
# COMPACT_ATOMS: atom_id res chain seq x y z
N MET A 1 -15.08 -61.80 12.23
CA MET A 1 -14.01 -62.23 13.16
C MET A 1 -12.67 -61.90 12.52
N ASN A 2 -11.92 -61.01 13.18
CA ASN A 2 -10.48 -60.74 13.24
C ASN A 2 -9.56 -61.14 12.05
N ALA A 3 -8.56 -60.36 11.64
CA ALA A 3 -7.67 -59.55 12.46
C ALA A 3 -7.00 -58.41 11.67
N ALA A 4 -6.70 -57.35 12.43
CA ALA A 4 -5.91 -56.19 12.04
C ALA A 4 -4.43 -56.53 11.85
N THR A 5 -3.72 -55.75 11.03
CA THR A 5 -2.27 -55.55 11.23
C THR A 5 -1.83 -54.17 10.75
N THR A 6 -1.49 -53.34 11.74
CA THR A 6 -0.81 -52.04 11.66
C THR A 6 0.68 -52.23 11.37
N LYS A 7 1.29 -51.47 10.45
CA LYS A 7 2.75 -51.13 10.41
C LYS A 7 2.92 -49.78 9.70
N LEU A 8 3.17 -48.70 10.44
CA LEU A 8 4.47 -48.09 10.77
C LEU A 8 5.12 -47.32 9.60
N ARG A 9 5.09 -45.99 9.73
CA ARG A 9 5.83 -44.99 8.94
C ARG A 9 7.34 -45.19 9.11
N ALA A 10 8.04 -45.30 7.98
CA ALA A 10 9.48 -45.10 7.91
C ALA A 10 9.78 -43.75 7.24
N SER A 11 10.66 -43.00 7.89
CA SER A 11 11.29 -41.74 7.52
C SER A 11 12.39 -41.95 6.46
N ILE A 12 13.04 -40.84 6.02
CA ILE A 12 14.33 -40.67 5.30
C ILE A 12 14.16 -40.13 3.84
N PRO A 13 15.02 -39.23 3.29
CA PRO A 13 15.86 -38.17 3.88
C PRO A 13 15.78 -36.81 3.13
N ARG A 14 16.39 -35.79 3.76
CA ARG A 14 16.85 -34.53 3.13
C ARG A 14 17.91 -34.84 2.07
N VAL A 15 17.68 -34.40 0.83
CA VAL A 15 18.71 -34.38 -0.23
C VAL A 15 19.37 -33.01 -0.25
N ALA A 16 20.67 -33.01 0.00
CA ALA A 16 21.58 -31.91 -0.19
C ALA A 16 21.80 -31.67 -1.70
N CYS A 17 21.50 -30.46 -2.19
CA CYS A 17 21.89 -30.06 -3.54
C CYS A 17 23.38 -29.70 -3.55
N ARG A 18 24.20 -30.62 -4.08
CA ARG A 18 25.58 -30.37 -4.51
C ARG A 18 25.56 -29.60 -5.83
N ASN A 19 26.43 -28.60 -5.90
CA ASN A 19 26.79 -27.83 -7.08
C ASN A 19 27.24 -28.75 -8.22
N TYR A 20 26.71 -28.51 -9.42
CA TYR A 20 27.36 -28.92 -10.67
C TYR A 20 27.63 -27.67 -11.50
N PHE A 21 28.92 -27.39 -11.67
CA PHE A 21 29.46 -26.53 -12.71
C PHE A 21 29.23 -27.21 -14.06
N ALA A 22 28.73 -26.45 -15.04
CA ALA A 22 28.76 -26.82 -16.44
C ALA A 22 29.61 -25.78 -17.18
N VAL A 23 30.77 -26.23 -17.65
CA VAL A 23 31.59 -25.57 -18.67
C VAL A 23 31.11 -26.10 -20.03
N PRO A 24 30.92 -25.22 -21.02
CA PRO A 24 31.49 -25.46 -22.35
C PRO A 24 32.14 -24.16 -22.84
N GLY A 25 33.32 -24.13 -23.45
CA GLY A 25 33.87 -25.01 -24.46
C GLY A 25 34.33 -24.09 -25.60
N MET A 26 35.65 -23.99 -25.80
CA MET A 26 36.32 -23.21 -26.83
C MET A 26 35.76 -23.51 -28.23
N ILE A 27 35.47 -22.46 -29.00
CA ILE A 27 35.49 -22.50 -30.47
C ILE A 27 36.30 -21.28 -30.95
N THR A 28 37.49 -21.57 -31.47
CA THR A 28 38.35 -20.66 -32.23
C THR A 28 37.94 -20.71 -33.69
N ILE A 29 37.58 -19.57 -34.29
CA ILE A 29 37.66 -19.36 -35.74
C ILE A 29 38.21 -17.94 -35.97
N SER A 30 39.34 -17.88 -36.66
CA SER A 30 40.01 -16.70 -37.17
C SER A 30 39.49 -16.30 -38.55
N SER A 31 39.48 -14.98 -38.82
CA SER A 31 39.94 -14.28 -40.04
C SER A 31 38.94 -13.31 -40.70
N GLU A 32 39.37 -12.04 -40.70
CA GLU A 32 39.24 -10.99 -41.73
C GLU A 32 37.92 -10.20 -41.93
N GLY A 33 38.06 -8.87 -42.06
CA GLY A 33 37.14 -8.05 -42.88
C GLY A 33 36.62 -6.71 -42.34
N SER A 34 37.49 -5.69 -42.28
CA SER A 34 37.23 -4.24 -42.49
C SER A 34 36.05 -3.47 -41.83
N ARG A 35 36.45 -2.56 -40.92
CA ARG A 35 36.14 -1.10 -40.83
C ARG A 35 34.72 -0.59 -41.14
N ASN A 36 34.09 0.00 -40.11
CA ASN A 36 33.57 1.38 -40.19
C ASN A 36 33.52 2.03 -38.78
N PRO A 37 34.02 3.27 -38.58
CA PRO A 37 34.09 3.91 -37.26
C PRO A 37 33.05 5.01 -37.09
N SER A 38 32.03 4.80 -36.26
CA SER A 38 31.25 5.88 -35.64
C SER A 38 30.30 5.32 -34.58
N ALA A 39 30.79 5.16 -33.35
CA ALA A 39 29.91 4.97 -32.20
C ALA A 39 30.44 5.81 -31.05
N PHE A 40 29.60 6.78 -30.68
CA PHE A 40 29.73 7.60 -29.49
C PHE A 40 30.11 6.73 -28.28
N SER A 41 31.17 7.13 -27.59
CA SER A 41 31.54 6.67 -26.26
C SER A 41 30.38 6.92 -25.30
N ALA A 42 29.50 5.93 -25.13
CA ALA A 42 28.68 5.83 -23.94
C ALA A 42 29.61 5.41 -22.80
N THR A 43 30.01 6.37 -21.99
CA THR A 43 30.60 6.12 -20.69
C THR A 43 29.56 5.36 -19.86
N GLU A 44 29.67 4.02 -19.86
CA GLU A 44 29.04 3.17 -18.86
C GLU A 44 29.54 3.61 -17.48
N GLN A 45 28.78 4.51 -16.84
CA GLN A 45 28.88 4.67 -15.39
C GLN A 45 28.53 3.31 -14.79
N LYS A 46 29.57 2.57 -14.36
CA LYS A 46 29.41 1.39 -13.51
C LYS A 46 28.51 1.79 -12.34
N ALA A 47 27.23 1.43 -12.40
CA ALA A 47 26.33 1.57 -11.28
C ALA A 47 26.94 0.78 -10.11
N SER A 48 27.44 1.50 -9.12
CA SER A 48 27.94 0.90 -7.88
C SER A 48 26.72 0.39 -7.10
N TRP A 49 26.35 -0.85 -7.37
CA TRP A 49 25.29 -1.52 -6.63
C TRP A 49 25.68 -1.60 -5.17
N VAL A 50 24.79 -1.19 -4.27
CA VAL A 50 24.98 -1.45 -2.84
C VAL A 50 24.81 -2.95 -2.65
N HIS A 51 25.94 -3.65 -2.53
CA HIS A 51 25.94 -5.08 -2.26
C HIS A 51 25.37 -5.30 -0.86
N TYR A 52 24.22 -5.96 -0.78
CA TYR A 52 23.69 -6.41 0.50
C TYR A 52 24.69 -7.40 1.08
N LYS A 53 25.42 -6.99 2.11
CA LYS A 53 26.29 -7.92 2.83
C LYS A 53 25.38 -8.84 3.61
N HIS A 54 25.45 -10.14 3.32
CA HIS A 54 24.66 -11.14 4.05
C HIS A 54 24.97 -11.16 5.56
N GLU A 55 26.08 -10.55 5.95
CA GLU A 55 26.53 -10.27 7.31
C GLU A 55 25.81 -9.10 7.98
N ASP A 56 25.02 -8.27 7.28
CA ASP A 56 24.22 -7.21 7.92
C ASP A 56 23.15 -7.79 8.86
N GLY A 57 22.82 -9.08 8.75
CA GLY A 57 21.99 -9.79 9.73
C GLY A 57 22.73 -10.14 11.03
N LEU A 58 24.05 -9.97 11.05
CA LEU A 58 24.94 -10.08 12.20
C LEU A 58 25.24 -8.71 12.82
N ASP A 59 24.74 -7.62 12.22
CA ASP A 59 24.78 -6.30 12.83
C ASP A 59 24.00 -6.35 14.16
N PRO A 60 24.65 -6.10 15.32
CA PRO A 60 24.02 -6.19 16.62
C PRO A 60 22.91 -5.16 16.81
N TYR A 61 22.83 -4.12 15.97
CA TYR A 61 21.81 -3.07 16.06
C TYR A 61 20.63 -3.29 15.10
N ARG A 62 20.76 -4.20 14.12
CA ARG A 62 19.73 -4.43 13.09
C ARG A 62 18.85 -5.64 13.40
N TRP A 63 17.54 -5.46 13.33
CA TRP A 63 16.61 -6.58 13.51
C TRP A 63 16.66 -7.57 12.34
N THR A 64 16.69 -8.84 12.67
CA THR A 64 16.44 -9.95 11.76
C THR A 64 14.97 -9.96 11.32
N ALA A 65 14.64 -10.71 10.27
CA ALA A 65 13.26 -10.85 9.82
C ALA A 65 12.32 -11.41 10.92
N LYS A 66 12.84 -12.32 11.77
CA LYS A 66 12.07 -12.88 12.89
C LYS A 66 11.80 -11.85 13.97
N GLU A 67 12.80 -11.03 14.31
CA GLU A 67 12.65 -9.95 15.28
C GLU A 67 11.72 -8.86 14.76
N CYS A 68 11.84 -8.44 13.49
CA CYS A 68 10.88 -7.52 12.87
C CYS A 68 9.44 -8.04 12.99
N HIS A 69 9.22 -9.32 12.69
CA HIS A 69 7.89 -9.92 12.79
C HIS A 69 7.38 -9.88 14.23
N HIS A 70 8.19 -10.29 15.22
CA HIS A 70 7.78 -10.27 16.62
C HIS A 70 7.48 -8.84 17.11
N VAL A 71 8.37 -7.87 16.85
CA VAL A 71 8.20 -6.47 17.28
C VAL A 71 6.98 -5.80 16.64
N LEU A 72 6.62 -6.15 15.41
CA LEU A 72 5.49 -5.51 14.72
C LEU A 72 4.16 -6.24 14.95
N GLU A 73 4.15 -7.56 15.08
CA GLU A 73 2.92 -8.33 15.33
C GLU A 73 2.47 -8.24 16.79
N ASP A 74 3.41 -8.23 17.74
CA ASP A 74 3.14 -8.23 19.19
C ASP A 74 2.83 -6.80 19.68
N ARG A 75 1.81 -6.20 19.07
CA ARG A 75 1.30 -4.85 19.36
C ARG A 75 -0.15 -4.94 19.80
N PRO A 76 -0.64 -4.01 20.64
CA PRO A 76 -2.04 -3.96 21.07
C PRO A 76 -2.96 -3.47 19.94
N TRP A 77 -3.19 -4.31 18.93
CA TRP A 77 -3.94 -3.98 17.71
C TRP A 77 -5.43 -3.69 17.91
N GLN A 78 -6.00 -4.05 19.07
CA GLN A 78 -7.44 -3.97 19.34
C GLN A 78 -8.02 -2.58 19.03
N GLU A 79 -7.38 -1.52 19.52
CA GLU A 79 -7.87 -0.15 19.34
C GLU A 79 -7.74 0.32 17.89
N VAL A 80 -6.70 -0.11 17.16
CA VAL A 80 -6.57 0.19 15.72
C VAL A 80 -7.64 -0.53 14.90
N LEU A 81 -7.94 -1.78 15.23
CA LEU A 81 -9.00 -2.55 14.58
C LEU A 81 -10.39 -1.94 14.85
N LYS A 82 -10.67 -1.56 16.10
CA LYS A 82 -11.89 -0.82 16.46
C LYS A 82 -11.99 0.49 15.69
N PHE A 83 -10.91 1.26 15.60
CA PHE A 83 -10.88 2.51 14.85
C PHE A 83 -11.23 2.30 13.38
N TYR A 84 -10.61 1.33 12.71
CA TYR A 84 -10.94 1.04 11.31
C TYR A 84 -12.36 0.49 11.11
N SER A 85 -12.90 -0.26 12.08
CA SER A 85 -14.30 -0.69 12.06
C SER A 85 -15.26 0.52 12.08
N HIS A 86 -14.98 1.53 12.91
CA HIS A 86 -15.75 2.77 12.94
C HIS A 86 -15.60 3.59 11.65
N VAL A 87 -14.40 3.61 11.04
CA VAL A 87 -14.17 4.25 9.73
C VAL A 87 -14.94 3.53 8.60
N ALA A 88 -15.00 2.20 8.63
CA ALA A 88 -15.80 1.41 7.69
C ALA A 88 -17.29 1.74 7.80
N ALA A 89 -17.82 1.72 9.02
CA ALA A 89 -19.21 2.05 9.32
C ALA A 89 -19.56 3.54 9.06
N GLY A 90 -18.56 4.42 8.97
CA GLY A 90 -18.76 5.86 8.77
C GLY A 90 -19.02 6.65 10.04
N ASN A 91 -18.71 6.07 11.20
CA ASN A 91 -18.80 6.73 12.51
C ASN A 91 -17.58 7.63 12.79
N LEU A 92 -16.44 7.33 12.16
CA LEU A 92 -15.19 8.08 12.24
C LEU A 92 -14.56 8.25 10.85
N SER A 93 -13.56 9.11 10.78
CA SER A 93 -12.71 9.39 9.62
C SER A 93 -11.23 9.29 10.00
N LEU A 94 -10.36 9.11 9.01
CA LEU A 94 -8.90 9.18 9.21
C LEU A 94 -8.43 10.56 9.71
N SER A 95 -9.22 11.61 9.46
CA SER A 95 -8.99 12.96 9.97
C SER A 95 -9.23 13.11 11.48
N ASP A 96 -9.86 12.12 12.12
CA ASP A 96 -10.11 12.16 13.58
C ASP A 96 -8.88 11.73 14.39
N LEU A 97 -7.79 11.33 13.71
CA LEU A 97 -6.48 11.17 14.31
C LEU A 97 -5.96 12.52 14.80
N THR A 98 -5.60 12.60 16.07
CA THR A 98 -5.00 13.82 16.65
C THR A 98 -3.49 13.71 16.59
N PHE A 99 -2.83 14.55 15.79
CA PHE A 99 -1.36 14.52 15.63
C PHE A 99 -0.67 15.42 16.66
N PHE A 100 0.43 14.94 17.23
CA PHE A 100 1.24 15.73 18.14
C PHE A 100 2.37 16.44 17.41
N GLY A 101 2.41 17.77 17.54
CA GLY A 101 3.50 18.62 17.06
C GLY A 101 3.57 18.70 15.54
N ASN A 102 3.16 19.84 14.98
CA ASN A 102 3.79 20.29 13.73
C ASN A 102 5.27 20.47 14.05
N PHE A 103 6.11 19.53 13.64
CA PHE A 103 7.55 19.64 13.76
C PHE A 103 8.00 20.76 12.81
N HIS A 104 7.89 22.01 13.25
CA HIS A 104 8.77 23.05 12.75
C HIS A 104 10.18 22.64 13.18
N ASP A 105 10.93 22.02 12.27
CA ASP A 105 12.37 21.88 12.41
C ASP A 105 12.95 23.29 12.61
N ALA A 106 13.27 23.63 13.86
CA ALA A 106 13.95 24.88 14.22
C ALA A 106 15.42 24.90 13.76
N ASP A 107 15.83 24.01 12.87
CA ASP A 107 17.21 23.86 12.38
C ASP A 107 17.32 23.83 10.84
N SER A 108 16.26 24.18 10.11
CA SER A 108 16.30 24.39 8.65
C SER A 108 16.29 25.87 8.25
N GLN A 109 16.75 26.78 9.14
CA GLN A 109 17.12 28.15 8.75
C GLN A 109 18.61 28.20 8.41
N ARG A 110 18.94 27.71 7.21
CA ARG A 110 19.98 28.23 6.31
C ARG A 110 19.92 27.41 5.02
N ASP A 111 19.82 28.11 3.89
CA ASP A 111 19.77 27.60 2.50
C ASP A 111 18.45 27.04 1.95
N VAL A 112 17.39 27.86 1.97
CA VAL A 112 16.43 27.93 0.85
C VAL A 112 16.01 29.39 0.65
N SER A 113 16.93 30.26 0.24
CA SER A 113 16.59 31.60 -0.24
C SER A 113 17.22 31.81 -1.61
N GLU A 114 16.60 31.24 -2.66
CA GLU A 114 16.75 31.72 -4.06
C GLU A 114 15.86 30.97 -5.09
N ARG A 115 14.70 30.44 -4.69
CA ARG A 115 13.73 29.86 -5.65
C ARG A 115 12.27 30.31 -5.51
N ASP A 116 11.98 31.26 -4.63
CA ASP A 116 10.62 31.76 -4.37
C ASP A 116 10.33 33.16 -4.91
N GLN A 117 11.03 33.59 -5.97
CA GLN A 117 10.70 34.82 -6.70
C GLN A 117 10.42 34.56 -8.18
N MET A 118 9.42 33.74 -8.46
CA MET A 118 8.62 33.88 -9.69
C MET A 118 7.38 33.00 -9.53
N LEU A 119 6.27 33.59 -9.03
CA LEU A 119 4.88 33.21 -9.29
C LEU A 119 3.96 34.02 -8.35
N SER A 120 3.89 35.33 -8.59
CA SER A 120 2.94 36.22 -7.92
C SER A 120 2.27 37.17 -8.92
N VAL A 121 1.48 36.64 -9.84
CA VAL A 121 0.37 37.38 -10.48
C VAL A 121 -0.73 36.36 -10.78
N TYR A 122 -1.99 36.79 -10.64
CA TYR A 122 -3.26 36.05 -10.70
C TYR A 122 -3.80 35.53 -9.37
N ALA A 123 -4.11 36.50 -8.49
CA ALA A 123 -5.25 36.37 -7.59
C ALA A 123 -6.50 36.90 -8.33
N THR A 124 -7.41 36.01 -8.72
CA THR A 124 -8.81 36.34 -8.99
C THR A 124 -9.69 35.26 -8.34
N ALA A 125 -10.78 35.74 -7.73
CA ALA A 125 -11.78 35.01 -6.96
C ALA A 125 -12.32 33.74 -7.67
N PRO A 126 -12.89 32.77 -6.92
CA PRO A 126 -13.20 31.45 -7.44
C PRO A 126 -14.36 31.54 -8.45
N SER A 127 -14.12 31.13 -9.70
CA SER A 127 -15.21 30.81 -10.61
C SER A 127 -15.78 29.45 -10.24
N GLU A 128 -17.09 29.41 -10.02
CA GLU A 128 -17.89 28.20 -9.93
C GLU A 128 -17.94 27.49 -11.30
N ASP A 129 -16.83 26.92 -11.75
CA ASP A 129 -16.86 26.01 -12.90
C ASP A 129 -17.08 24.59 -12.42
N SER A 130 -18.31 24.40 -11.95
CA SER A 130 -18.99 23.13 -12.12
C SER A 130 -19.03 22.82 -13.61
N HIS A 131 -18.06 22.03 -14.09
CA HIS A 131 -18.26 21.27 -15.32
C HIS A 131 -19.31 20.17 -15.06
N ILE A 132 -20.54 20.59 -14.79
CA ILE A 132 -21.70 19.95 -15.39
C ILE A 132 -21.48 20.15 -16.88
N VAL A 133 -20.75 19.21 -17.50
CA VAL A 133 -21.01 18.92 -18.90
C VAL A 133 -22.48 18.57 -18.89
N SER A 134 -23.31 19.54 -19.29
CA SER A 134 -24.66 19.30 -19.72
C SER A 134 -24.50 18.22 -20.78
N LEU A 135 -24.71 16.97 -20.36
CA LEU A 135 -24.97 15.86 -21.25
C LEU A 135 -26.19 16.34 -22.01
N LYS A 136 -25.94 17.02 -23.15
CA LYS A 136 -26.92 17.13 -24.21
C LYS A 136 -27.50 15.75 -24.29
N THR A 137 -28.79 15.66 -24.00
CA THR A 137 -29.59 14.44 -24.01
C THR A 137 -29.50 13.84 -25.41
N LEU A 138 -28.38 13.19 -25.73
CA LEU A 138 -28.32 12.14 -26.72
C LEU A 138 -29.29 11.15 -26.12
N LYS A 139 -30.50 11.08 -26.69
CA LYS A 139 -31.50 10.08 -26.34
C LYS A 139 -30.78 8.74 -26.46
N GLY A 140 -30.32 8.23 -25.31
CA GLY A 140 -29.57 6.99 -25.24
C GLY A 140 -30.45 5.93 -25.87
N GLY A 141 -29.96 5.31 -26.94
CA GLY A 141 -30.69 4.23 -27.59
C GLY A 141 -31.02 3.14 -26.56
N LYS A 142 -31.91 2.21 -26.95
CA LYS A 142 -32.36 1.05 -26.14
C LYS A 142 -31.23 0.19 -25.53
N TRP A 143 -29.96 0.45 -25.89
CA TRP A 143 -28.76 -0.28 -25.49
C TRP A 143 -27.65 0.64 -24.92
N ASP A 144 -28.02 1.77 -24.32
CA ASP A 144 -27.06 2.67 -23.69
C ASP A 144 -26.50 2.07 -22.37
N ARG A 145 -25.21 1.72 -22.37
CA ARG A 145 -24.45 1.24 -21.22
C ARG A 145 -24.14 2.41 -20.28
N LYS A 146 -24.67 2.35 -19.07
CA LYS A 146 -24.30 3.22 -17.96
C LYS A 146 -23.09 2.64 -17.23
N THR A 147 -22.16 3.52 -16.86
CA THR A 147 -20.95 3.15 -16.09
C THR A 147 -20.96 3.96 -14.80
N PHE A 148 -20.69 3.31 -13.67
CA PHE A 148 -20.75 3.92 -12.35
C PHE A 148 -19.39 3.82 -11.67
N LYS A 149 -18.91 4.94 -11.13
CA LYS A 149 -17.81 4.99 -10.16
C LYS A 149 -18.40 4.85 -8.77
N ILE A 150 -17.92 3.86 -8.02
CA ILE A 150 -18.37 3.57 -6.67
C ILE A 150 -17.17 3.74 -5.73
N VAL A 151 -17.32 4.58 -4.71
CA VAL A 151 -16.34 4.74 -3.64
C VAL A 151 -16.82 3.95 -2.43
N VAL A 152 -15.98 3.04 -1.92
CA VAL A 152 -16.33 2.16 -0.79
C VAL A 152 -15.31 2.27 0.34
N SER A 153 -15.83 2.18 1.57
CA SER A 153 -15.09 1.99 2.81
C SER A 153 -15.33 0.56 3.31
N TYR A 154 -14.32 -0.12 3.83
CA TYR A 154 -14.49 -1.43 4.45
C TYR A 154 -13.45 -1.76 5.52
N ASP A 155 -13.90 -2.54 6.50
CA ASP A 155 -13.06 -3.17 7.50
C ASP A 155 -12.43 -4.44 6.92
N GLY A 156 -11.13 -4.38 6.64
CA GLY A 156 -10.36 -5.51 6.10
C GLY A 156 -10.33 -6.75 6.98
N SER A 157 -10.65 -6.63 8.28
CA SER A 157 -10.70 -7.75 9.22
C SER A 157 -11.81 -8.75 8.89
N ALA A 158 -12.92 -8.27 8.32
CA ALA A 158 -14.07 -9.08 7.95
C ALA A 158 -13.87 -9.87 6.65
N PHE A 159 -12.85 -9.54 5.83
CA PHE A 159 -12.69 -10.08 4.48
C PHE A 159 -11.38 -10.82 4.26
N THR A 160 -11.40 -11.81 3.37
CA THR A 160 -10.22 -12.51 2.84
C THR A 160 -9.59 -11.72 1.68
N GLY A 161 -9.48 -10.39 1.85
CA GLY A 161 -8.98 -9.44 0.86
C GLY A 161 -10.03 -9.02 -0.18
N TRP A 162 -9.59 -8.25 -1.17
CA TRP A 162 -10.48 -7.72 -2.21
C TRP A 162 -10.98 -8.80 -3.18
N GLN A 163 -10.04 -9.49 -3.84
CA GLN A 163 -10.30 -10.28 -5.04
C GLN A 163 -11.20 -11.49 -4.72
N ARG A 164 -12.26 -11.69 -5.51
CA ARG A 164 -13.13 -12.86 -5.41
C ARG A 164 -12.33 -14.16 -5.56
N GLN A 165 -12.54 -15.08 -4.62
CA GLN A 165 -11.97 -16.43 -4.59
C GLN A 165 -13.06 -17.43 -4.21
N PRO A 166 -13.07 -18.66 -4.78
CA PRO A 166 -14.10 -19.65 -4.47
C PRO A 166 -14.19 -19.96 -2.97
N GLY A 167 -15.41 -19.91 -2.42
CA GLY A 167 -15.69 -20.28 -1.03
C GLY A 167 -15.20 -19.29 0.04
N LEU A 168 -14.65 -18.13 -0.34
CA LEU A 168 -14.13 -17.15 0.60
C LEU A 168 -15.00 -15.88 0.61
N HIS A 169 -15.14 -15.27 1.78
CA HIS A 169 -15.80 -13.98 1.94
C HIS A 169 -14.83 -12.86 1.54
N THR A 170 -15.12 -12.16 0.45
CA THR A 170 -14.26 -11.10 -0.10
C THR A 170 -15.07 -9.87 -0.47
N VAL A 171 -14.42 -8.70 -0.49
CA VAL A 171 -15.09 -7.43 -0.79
C VAL A 171 -15.70 -7.45 -2.20
N GLN A 172 -14.95 -7.93 -3.19
CA GLN A 172 -15.45 -8.05 -4.57
C GLN A 172 -16.65 -8.99 -4.64
N GLY A 173 -16.62 -10.14 -3.95
CA GLY A 173 -17.73 -11.09 -3.98
C GLY A 173 -19.02 -10.48 -3.43
N LEU A 174 -18.94 -9.78 -2.30
CA LEU A 174 -20.09 -9.13 -1.68
C LEU A 174 -20.65 -7.99 -2.55
N LEU A 175 -19.76 -7.17 -3.14
CA LEU A 175 -20.16 -6.12 -4.08
C LEU A 175 -20.82 -6.67 -5.34
N GLU A 176 -20.23 -7.71 -5.94
CA GLU A 176 -20.76 -8.33 -7.16
C GLU A 176 -22.15 -8.95 -6.91
N GLN A 177 -22.37 -9.53 -5.73
CA GLN A 177 -23.69 -10.01 -5.29
C GLN A 177 -24.70 -8.86 -5.18
N ALA A 178 -24.34 -7.77 -4.49
CA ALA A 178 -25.21 -6.59 -4.36
C ALA A 178 -25.61 -6.02 -5.72
N LEU A 179 -24.60 -5.88 -6.60
CA LEU A 179 -24.73 -5.23 -7.89
C LEU A 179 -25.45 -6.11 -8.94
N GLY A 180 -25.57 -7.42 -8.69
CA GLY A 180 -26.36 -8.33 -9.52
C GLY A 180 -27.82 -7.89 -9.66
N ASN A 181 -28.38 -7.22 -8.64
CA ASN A 181 -29.74 -6.66 -8.67
C ASN A 181 -29.94 -5.57 -9.72
N TYR A 182 -28.88 -4.95 -10.22
CA TYR A 182 -28.91 -3.87 -11.22
C TYR A 182 -28.46 -4.33 -12.61
N CYS A 183 -28.20 -5.63 -12.77
CA CYS A 183 -27.90 -6.23 -14.07
C CYS A 183 -29.16 -6.32 -14.95
N ASP A 184 -28.94 -6.41 -16.26
CA ASP A 184 -30.03 -6.53 -17.24
C ASP A 184 -30.82 -7.84 -17.08
N GLY A 185 -32.16 -7.74 -17.12
CA GLY A 185 -33.05 -8.87 -16.85
C GLY A 185 -32.89 -10.04 -17.83
N LYS A 186 -32.57 -9.78 -19.11
CA LYS A 186 -32.36 -10.85 -20.10
C LYS A 186 -31.05 -11.59 -19.82
N ARG A 187 -29.98 -10.85 -19.50
CA ARG A 187 -28.70 -11.43 -19.06
C ARG A 187 -28.91 -12.30 -17.82
N VAL A 188 -29.63 -11.78 -16.82
CA VAL A 188 -29.90 -12.51 -15.58
C VAL A 188 -30.70 -13.79 -15.85
N ALA A 189 -31.73 -13.72 -16.71
CA ALA A 189 -32.53 -14.89 -17.08
C ALA A 189 -31.69 -15.96 -17.80
N SER A 190 -30.83 -15.56 -18.75
CA SER A 190 -29.93 -16.45 -19.48
C SER A 190 -28.95 -17.18 -18.55
N LEU A 191 -28.29 -16.45 -17.65
CA LEU A 191 -27.36 -17.03 -16.69
C LEU A 191 -28.07 -18.02 -15.76
N LYS A 192 -29.27 -17.68 -15.29
CA LYS A 192 -30.08 -18.57 -14.45
C LYS A 192 -30.50 -19.84 -15.18
N SER A 193 -30.87 -19.78 -16.47
CA SER A 193 -31.19 -20.98 -17.25
C SER A 193 -30.00 -21.93 -17.45
N GLU A 194 -28.77 -21.41 -17.38
CA GLU A 194 -27.53 -22.18 -17.44
C GLU A 194 -27.03 -22.63 -16.06
N GLY A 195 -27.76 -22.34 -14.98
CA GLY A 195 -27.35 -22.64 -13.60
C GLY A 195 -26.19 -21.78 -13.10
N LEU A 196 -25.90 -20.65 -13.75
CA LEU A 196 -24.81 -19.73 -13.40
C LEU A 196 -25.29 -18.60 -12.49
N SER A 197 -24.35 -18.04 -11.72
CA SER A 197 -24.63 -16.88 -10.86
C SER A 197 -24.93 -15.63 -11.71
N ALA A 198 -25.91 -14.84 -11.24
CA ALA A 198 -26.29 -13.56 -11.84
C ALA A 198 -25.54 -12.35 -11.23
N ASP A 199 -24.44 -12.62 -10.52
CA ASP A 199 -23.60 -11.56 -9.94
C ASP A 199 -23.05 -10.62 -11.02
N ALA A 200 -22.87 -9.36 -10.62
CA ALA A 200 -22.23 -8.36 -11.47
C ALA A 200 -20.73 -8.64 -11.66
N MET A 201 -20.10 -7.90 -12.56
CA MET A 201 -18.65 -7.83 -12.68
C MET A 201 -18.17 -6.46 -12.22
N VAL A 202 -17.19 -6.46 -11.31
CA VAL A 202 -16.61 -5.23 -10.76
C VAL A 202 -15.13 -5.15 -11.07
N VAL A 203 -14.67 -3.98 -11.50
CA VAL A 203 -13.24 -3.65 -11.65
C VAL A 203 -12.82 -2.66 -10.56
N VAL A 204 -11.56 -2.69 -10.11
CA VAL A 204 -11.08 -1.92 -8.95
C VAL A 204 -9.82 -1.11 -9.26
N ALA A 205 -9.61 -0.02 -8.52
CA ALA A 205 -8.43 0.84 -8.62
C ALA A 205 -7.12 0.17 -8.19
N GLY A 206 -7.18 -0.70 -7.18
CA GLY A 206 -6.06 -1.52 -6.72
C GLY A 206 -6.56 -2.61 -5.78
N ARG A 207 -5.96 -3.80 -5.84
CA ARG A 207 -6.32 -4.91 -4.94
C ARG A 207 -5.69 -4.71 -3.57
N THR A 208 -6.46 -4.94 -2.53
CA THR A 208 -5.98 -5.03 -1.14
C THR A 208 -5.82 -6.50 -0.72
N ASP A 209 -4.77 -6.79 0.06
CA ASP A 209 -4.53 -8.11 0.64
C ASP A 209 -5.51 -8.38 1.81
N LYS A 210 -5.60 -9.64 2.29
CA LYS A 210 -6.36 -9.99 3.50
C LYS A 210 -5.94 -9.12 4.69
N GLY A 211 -6.92 -8.60 5.43
CA GLY A 211 -6.71 -7.78 6.62
C GLY A 211 -6.38 -6.31 6.34
N VAL A 212 -6.27 -5.89 5.08
CA VAL A 212 -6.04 -4.48 4.72
C VAL A 212 -7.38 -3.77 4.61
N HIS A 213 -7.52 -2.62 5.27
CA HIS A 213 -8.72 -1.79 5.29
C HIS A 213 -8.77 -0.84 4.08
N ALA A 214 -9.91 -0.21 3.85
CA ALA A 214 -9.98 0.95 2.98
C ALA A 214 -10.99 1.97 3.49
N ALA A 215 -10.64 3.25 3.44
CA ALA A 215 -11.55 4.36 3.69
C ALA A 215 -12.14 4.92 2.39
N GLY A 216 -11.50 4.67 1.24
CA GLY A 216 -11.88 5.27 -0.04
C GLY A 216 -11.41 4.44 -1.24
N GLN A 217 -11.61 3.13 -1.21
CA GLN A 217 -11.36 2.28 -2.38
C GLN A 217 -12.33 2.62 -3.51
N VAL A 218 -11.86 2.58 -4.76
CA VAL A 218 -12.70 2.90 -5.91
C VAL A 218 -12.86 1.69 -6.80
N CYS A 219 -14.10 1.38 -7.13
CA CYS A 219 -14.45 0.38 -8.12
C CYS A 219 -15.42 0.93 -9.17
N SER A 220 -15.61 0.16 -10.24
CA SER A 220 -16.52 0.49 -11.33
C SER A 220 -17.39 -0.70 -11.69
N PHE A 221 -18.65 -0.37 -11.97
CA PHE A 221 -19.71 -1.28 -12.40
C PHE A 221 -20.41 -0.68 -13.61
N TYR A 222 -20.83 -1.50 -14.56
CA TYR A 222 -21.61 -1.04 -15.70
C TYR A 222 -22.82 -1.93 -15.95
N THR A 223 -23.87 -1.36 -16.52
CA THR A 223 -25.10 -2.06 -16.86
C THR A 223 -25.78 -1.44 -18.08
N TRP A 224 -26.57 -2.24 -18.80
CA TRP A 224 -27.48 -1.79 -19.86
C TRP A 224 -28.91 -1.60 -19.37
N ARG A 225 -29.17 -1.88 -18.09
CA ARG A 225 -30.49 -1.67 -17.49
C ARG A 225 -30.78 -0.16 -17.46
N SER A 226 -31.89 0.22 -18.10
CA SER A 226 -32.39 1.59 -18.07
C SER A 226 -32.95 1.95 -16.69
N GLY A 227 -32.89 3.24 -16.33
CA GLY A 227 -33.51 3.76 -15.11
C GLY A 227 -32.80 3.40 -13.80
N VAL A 228 -31.57 2.90 -13.85
CA VAL A 228 -30.78 2.64 -12.63
C VAL A 228 -30.34 3.97 -12.03
N CYS A 229 -30.81 4.26 -10.81
CA CYS A 229 -30.40 5.41 -10.03
C CYS A 229 -29.11 5.10 -9.24
N PRO A 230 -28.11 6.01 -9.20
CA PRO A 230 -26.92 5.85 -8.36
C PRO A 230 -27.24 5.61 -6.87
N GLU A 231 -28.26 6.26 -6.34
CA GLU A 231 -28.64 6.14 -4.92
C GLU A 231 -29.24 4.77 -4.59
N ASP A 232 -29.95 4.15 -5.55
CA ASP A 232 -30.44 2.78 -5.39
C ASP A 232 -29.26 1.83 -5.24
N ILE A 233 -28.21 1.97 -6.06
CA ILE A 233 -26.99 1.16 -5.96
C ILE A 233 -26.33 1.36 -4.59
N ARG A 234 -26.22 2.62 -4.12
CA ARG A 234 -25.63 2.93 -2.82
C ARG A 234 -26.39 2.24 -1.69
N THR A 235 -27.72 2.36 -1.71
CA THR A 235 -28.62 1.73 -0.74
C THR A 235 -28.51 0.20 -0.79
N GLY A 236 -28.49 -0.38 -1.99
CA GLY A 236 -28.33 -1.82 -2.19
C GLY A 236 -27.04 -2.36 -1.59
N ILE A 237 -25.91 -1.69 -1.82
CA ILE A 237 -24.62 -2.10 -1.23
C ILE A 237 -24.67 -1.97 0.30
N ASN A 238 -25.15 -0.84 0.82
CA ASN A 238 -25.18 -0.57 2.27
C ASN A 238 -26.17 -1.48 3.03
N SER A 239 -27.11 -2.13 2.35
CA SER A 239 -28.06 -3.05 2.96
C SER A 239 -27.47 -4.43 3.31
N LEU A 240 -26.31 -4.81 2.73
CA LEU A 240 -25.75 -6.15 2.90
C LEU A 240 -25.00 -6.32 4.23
N ASP A 241 -24.02 -5.44 4.48
CA ASP A 241 -23.24 -5.45 5.72
C ASP A 241 -22.73 -4.03 6.02
N PRO A 242 -23.59 -3.15 6.58
CA PRO A 242 -23.25 -1.74 6.81
C PRO A 242 -22.12 -1.54 7.83
N LYS A 243 -21.77 -2.56 8.62
CA LYS A 243 -20.67 -2.49 9.58
C LYS A 243 -19.34 -2.82 8.93
N ALA A 244 -19.31 -3.78 8.00
CA ALA A 244 -18.07 -4.22 7.36
C ALA A 244 -17.77 -3.50 6.02
N LEU A 245 -18.80 -3.12 5.25
CA LEU A 245 -18.66 -2.51 3.92
C LEU A 245 -19.72 -1.45 3.68
N ARG A 246 -19.27 -0.26 3.27
CA ARG A 246 -20.14 0.88 2.97
C ARG A 246 -19.78 1.53 1.65
N ALA A 247 -20.76 1.73 0.78
CA ALA A 247 -20.68 2.65 -0.35
C ALA A 247 -20.83 4.10 0.15
N ILE A 248 -19.74 4.87 0.03
CA ILE A 248 -19.69 6.29 0.37
C ILE A 248 -20.43 7.11 -0.69
N SER A 249 -20.11 6.86 -1.96
CA SER A 249 -20.72 7.55 -3.10
C SER A 249 -20.79 6.65 -4.33
N VAL A 250 -21.80 6.91 -5.17
CA VAL A 250 -22.00 6.28 -6.47
C VAL A 250 -22.30 7.39 -7.46
N ASN A 251 -21.53 7.46 -8.54
CA ASN A 251 -21.69 8.49 -9.57
C ASN A 251 -21.69 7.85 -10.95
N GLU A 252 -22.60 8.27 -11.83
CA GLU A 252 -22.53 7.92 -13.25
C GLU A 252 -21.31 8.62 -13.87
N VAL A 253 -20.52 7.88 -14.63
CA VAL A 253 -19.27 8.35 -15.24
C VAL A 253 -19.18 7.94 -16.70
N SER A 254 -18.26 8.57 -17.44
CA SER A 254 -17.99 8.20 -18.83
C SER A 254 -17.72 6.70 -18.98
N ARG A 255 -18.16 6.14 -20.11
CA ARG A 255 -17.87 4.76 -20.49
C ARG A 255 -16.36 4.45 -20.62
N THR A 256 -15.52 5.46 -20.78
CA THR A 256 -14.06 5.32 -20.86
C THR A 256 -13.37 5.25 -19.50
N PHE A 257 -14.10 5.50 -18.40
CA PHE A 257 -13.53 5.47 -17.06
C PHE A 257 -13.08 4.06 -16.67
N HIS A 258 -11.84 3.93 -16.19
CA HIS A 258 -11.33 2.70 -15.60
C HIS A 258 -10.66 3.02 -14.26
N PRO A 259 -11.10 2.42 -13.13
CA PRO A 259 -10.66 2.85 -11.80
C PRO A 259 -9.15 2.66 -11.57
N ASN A 260 -8.53 1.65 -12.19
CA ASN A 260 -7.07 1.46 -12.11
C ASN A 260 -6.29 2.37 -13.09
N PHE A 261 -6.55 2.24 -14.39
CA PHE A 261 -5.77 2.94 -15.42
C PHE A 261 -6.02 4.44 -15.49
N SER A 262 -7.16 4.93 -15.04
CA SER A 262 -7.44 6.37 -14.97
C SER A 262 -6.93 7.01 -13.67
N ALA A 263 -6.55 6.22 -12.65
CA ALA A 263 -6.11 6.78 -11.38
C ALA A 263 -4.68 7.33 -11.48
N LYS A 264 -4.51 8.59 -11.09
CA LYS A 264 -3.25 9.33 -11.11
C LYS A 264 -2.40 9.08 -9.86
N TRP A 265 -3.05 8.86 -8.71
CA TRP A 265 -2.35 8.61 -7.44
C TRP A 265 -3.21 7.79 -6.48
N ARG A 266 -2.55 7.16 -5.50
CA ARG A 266 -3.18 6.45 -4.39
C ARG A 266 -2.57 6.93 -3.08
N ARG A 267 -3.39 7.00 -2.03
CA ARG A 267 -2.96 7.33 -0.67
C ARG A 267 -3.18 6.16 0.25
N TYR A 268 -2.13 5.76 0.97
CA TYR A 268 -2.20 4.78 2.03
C TYR A 268 -1.86 5.43 3.37
N VAL A 269 -2.55 4.98 4.41
CA VAL A 269 -2.23 5.29 5.80
C VAL A 269 -1.90 3.99 6.50
N TYR A 270 -0.81 3.97 7.25
CA TYR A 270 -0.45 2.85 8.12
C TYR A 270 -0.46 3.30 9.58
N ILE A 271 -1.21 2.60 10.44
CA ILE A 271 -1.26 2.86 11.88
C ILE A 271 -0.62 1.69 12.61
N LEU A 272 0.35 1.98 13.49
CA LEU A 272 1.01 1.01 14.36
C LEU A 272 0.82 1.44 15.83
N PRO A 273 0.25 0.59 16.70
CA PRO A 273 0.19 0.88 18.13
C PRO A 273 1.58 1.05 18.76
N LEU A 274 1.76 2.12 19.54
CA LEU A 274 2.99 2.34 20.30
C LEU A 274 2.82 1.83 21.73
N HIS A 275 3.88 1.26 22.29
CA HIS A 275 3.98 1.01 23.72
C HIS A 275 4.53 2.25 24.43
N SER A 276 4.29 2.36 25.73
CA SER A 276 4.82 3.44 26.56
C SER A 276 6.35 3.62 26.44
N TYR A 277 7.09 2.53 26.25
CA TYR A 277 8.55 2.57 26.07
C TYR A 277 9.02 2.99 24.67
N ASP A 278 8.15 3.00 23.64
CA ASP A 278 8.52 3.54 22.32
C ASP A 278 8.55 5.07 22.32
N ILE A 279 7.83 5.68 23.26
CA ILE A 279 7.71 7.13 23.43
C ILE A 279 8.73 7.65 24.46
N SER A 280 9.28 6.77 25.31
CA SER A 280 10.28 7.17 26.31
C SER A 280 11.63 7.45 25.68
N ASP A 281 12.25 8.57 26.07
CA ASP A 281 13.63 8.92 25.72
C ASP A 281 14.58 7.78 26.12
N GLN A 282 15.42 7.34 25.18
CA GLN A 282 16.44 6.32 25.41
C GLN A 282 17.62 6.85 26.25
N SER A 283 17.42 7.92 27.02
CA SER A 283 18.42 8.49 27.93
C SER A 283 19.00 7.46 28.91
N TRP A 284 18.25 6.41 29.26
CA TRP A 284 18.78 5.29 30.06
C TRP A 284 19.92 4.53 29.35
N LEU A 285 19.91 4.44 28.01
CA LEU A 285 21.04 3.86 27.27
C LEU A 285 22.29 4.72 27.45
N GLN A 286 22.18 6.03 27.70
CA GLN A 286 23.33 6.89 28.01
C GLN A 286 24.03 6.51 29.33
N ALA A 287 23.31 5.85 30.25
CA ALA A 287 23.85 5.36 31.53
C ALA A 287 24.51 3.97 31.45
N VAL A 288 24.32 3.22 30.35
CA VAL A 288 24.94 1.90 30.13
C VAL A 288 26.33 2.07 29.49
N SER A 289 27.36 1.31 29.90
CA SER A 289 28.69 1.42 29.27
C SER A 289 28.65 1.16 27.76
N ALA A 290 29.52 1.80 26.98
CA ALA A 290 29.59 1.61 25.53
C ALA A 290 29.77 0.13 25.12
N GLU A 291 30.46 -0.64 25.95
CA GLU A 291 30.66 -2.09 25.78
C GLU A 291 29.37 -2.89 25.98
N LEU A 292 28.56 -2.58 26.99
CA LEU A 292 27.27 -3.25 27.22
C LEU A 292 26.21 -2.88 26.17
N ARG A 293 26.28 -1.67 25.59
CA ARG A 293 25.41 -1.25 24.47
C ARG A 293 25.55 -2.14 23.24
N SER A 294 26.75 -2.69 23.01
CA SER A 294 27.01 -3.56 21.86
C SER A 294 26.30 -4.93 21.92
N PHE A 295 25.80 -5.32 23.10
CA PHE A 295 25.13 -6.61 23.31
C PHE A 295 23.60 -6.50 23.44
N VAL A 296 23.04 -5.29 23.52
CA VAL A 296 21.60 -5.08 23.68
C VAL A 296 21.01 -4.58 22.37
N LYS A 297 20.30 -5.48 21.66
CA LYS A 297 19.52 -5.08 20.49
C LYS A 297 18.47 -4.03 20.87
N PRO A 298 18.36 -2.94 20.11
CA PRO A 298 17.34 -1.91 20.36
C PRO A 298 15.96 -2.55 20.26
N LYS A 299 15.06 -2.27 21.20
CA LYS A 299 13.65 -2.75 21.16
C LYS A 299 12.67 -1.65 20.76
N THR A 300 13.15 -0.42 20.65
CA THR A 300 12.35 0.79 20.43
C THR A 300 12.95 1.57 19.25
N PHE A 301 12.20 2.54 18.72
CA PHE A 301 12.60 3.34 17.58
C PHE A 301 12.07 4.77 17.72
N ASP A 302 12.78 5.77 17.19
CA ASP A 302 12.31 7.15 17.18
C ASP A 302 11.43 7.40 15.94
N VAL A 303 10.18 7.81 16.16
CA VAL A 303 9.25 8.19 15.08
C VAL A 303 9.78 9.34 14.22
N ARG A 304 10.56 10.26 14.78
CA ARG A 304 11.22 11.34 14.03
C ARG A 304 12.27 10.79 13.06
N ALA A 305 12.99 9.74 13.45
CA ALA A 305 13.93 9.06 12.56
C ALA A 305 13.18 8.34 11.41
N VAL A 306 12.06 7.69 11.73
CA VAL A 306 11.16 7.10 10.71
C VAL A 306 10.68 8.17 9.72
N ASN A 307 10.22 9.33 10.22
CA ASN A 307 9.76 10.44 9.40
C ASN A 307 10.87 10.99 8.51
N LYS A 308 12.04 11.29 9.08
CA LYS A 308 13.20 11.80 8.33
C LYS A 308 13.62 10.88 7.19
N MET A 309 13.56 9.56 7.40
CA MET A 309 13.85 8.59 6.34
C MET A 309 12.80 8.54 5.24
N LEU A 310 11.50 8.55 5.61
CA LEU A 310 10.42 8.55 4.63
C LEU A 310 10.40 9.83 3.80
N ALA A 311 10.70 10.97 4.41
CA ALA A 311 10.77 12.26 3.74
C ALA A 311 11.78 12.29 2.58
N GLN A 312 12.88 11.53 2.67
CA GLN A 312 13.87 11.43 1.58
C GLN A 312 13.32 10.79 0.30
N LEU A 313 12.16 10.14 0.36
CA LEU A 313 11.54 9.50 -0.82
C LEU A 313 10.67 10.48 -1.62
N GLU A 314 10.24 11.59 -1.01
CA GLU A 314 9.36 12.56 -1.67
C GLU A 314 10.03 13.24 -2.86
N GLY A 315 9.26 13.43 -3.93
CA GLY A 315 9.75 14.04 -5.17
C GLY A 315 10.69 13.15 -5.96
N GLN A 316 10.95 11.92 -5.52
CA GLN A 316 11.87 11.00 -6.18
C GLN A 316 11.11 10.00 -7.06
N GLN A 317 11.65 9.76 -8.26
CA GLN A 317 11.29 8.61 -9.10
C GLN A 317 12.34 7.51 -8.91
N LEU A 318 12.00 6.49 -8.11
CA LEU A 318 12.93 5.41 -7.73
C LEU A 318 12.37 4.04 -8.07
N SER A 319 13.26 3.06 -8.26
CA SER A 319 12.88 1.66 -8.38
C SER A 319 12.60 1.06 -7.00
N PHE A 320 11.33 0.70 -6.74
CA PHE A 320 10.91 0.10 -5.47
C PHE A 320 10.92 -1.43 -5.48
N THR A 321 11.69 -2.04 -6.37
CA THR A 321 11.76 -3.51 -6.54
C THR A 321 12.09 -4.25 -5.25
N VAL A 322 12.99 -3.69 -4.45
CA VAL A 322 13.42 -4.29 -3.16
C VAL A 322 12.31 -4.26 -2.12
N PHE A 323 11.35 -3.35 -2.24
CA PHE A 323 10.20 -3.20 -1.35
C PHE A 323 8.99 -4.03 -1.82
N ALA A 324 9.01 -4.56 -3.03
CA ALA A 324 7.95 -5.43 -3.53
C ALA A 324 8.08 -6.87 -2.99
N ARG A 325 6.93 -7.54 -2.80
CA ARG A 325 6.85 -8.98 -2.51
C ARG A 325 5.78 -9.63 -3.38
N ASP A 326 5.96 -10.92 -3.66
CA ASP A 326 5.02 -11.74 -4.43
C ASP A 326 4.64 -11.16 -5.80
N THR A 327 5.52 -10.31 -6.35
CA THR A 327 5.49 -9.88 -7.74
C THR A 327 6.21 -10.96 -8.54
N LYS A 328 5.45 -11.69 -9.37
CA LYS A 328 6.05 -12.56 -10.39
C LYS A 328 6.81 -11.66 -11.36
N ILE A 329 8.00 -12.12 -11.80
CA ILE A 329 8.68 -11.51 -12.95
C ILE A 329 7.70 -11.64 -14.13
N SER A 330 7.35 -10.51 -14.75
CA SER A 330 6.50 -10.53 -15.95
C SER A 330 7.18 -11.35 -17.04
N ARG A 331 6.41 -12.04 -17.87
CA ARG A 331 6.92 -12.72 -19.07
C ARG A 331 7.31 -11.73 -20.19
N SER A 332 6.98 -10.45 -20.04
CA SER A 332 7.47 -9.30 -20.82
C SER A 332 8.45 -8.47 -19.99
N ARG A 333 9.18 -7.49 -20.55
CA ARG A 333 9.87 -6.43 -19.76
C ARG A 333 8.92 -6.02 -18.63
N GLY A 334 9.36 -6.21 -17.38
CA GLY A 334 8.52 -6.16 -16.18
C GLY A 334 7.64 -4.91 -16.07
N PRO A 335 6.51 -4.96 -15.31
CA PRO A 335 5.80 -3.73 -14.98
C PRO A 335 6.83 -2.75 -14.39
N PRO A 336 6.85 -1.47 -14.83
CA PRO A 336 7.86 -0.52 -14.42
C PRO A 336 7.99 -0.55 -12.90
N THR A 337 9.17 -0.81 -12.35
CA THR A 337 9.32 -0.86 -10.88
C THR A 337 9.50 0.53 -10.28
N GLU A 338 9.59 1.51 -11.16
CA GLU A 338 9.66 2.93 -10.85
C GLU A 338 8.30 3.45 -10.38
N CYS A 339 8.33 4.11 -9.22
CA CYS A 339 7.19 4.81 -8.65
C CYS A 339 7.65 6.22 -8.29
N TYR A 340 6.75 7.18 -8.43
CA TYR A 340 6.96 8.56 -7.98
C TYR A 340 6.19 8.76 -6.68
N ILE A 341 6.90 9.15 -5.62
CA ILE A 341 6.30 9.42 -4.32
C ILE A 341 6.00 10.92 -4.23
N TYR A 342 4.72 11.25 -4.15
CA TYR A 342 4.27 12.63 -3.94
C TYR A 342 4.44 13.07 -2.50
N HIS A 343 4.15 12.16 -1.56
CA HIS A 343 4.19 12.46 -0.13
C HIS A 343 4.55 11.21 0.67
N ALA A 344 5.39 11.36 1.69
CA ALA A 344 5.81 10.32 2.61
C ALA A 344 6.23 10.92 3.95
N ARG A 345 5.35 10.78 4.95
CA ARG A 345 5.55 11.31 6.30
C ARG A 345 5.14 10.30 7.36
N ALA A 346 5.68 10.49 8.55
CA ALA A 346 5.30 9.76 9.75
C ALA A 346 5.21 10.70 10.94
N ALA A 347 4.26 10.45 11.82
CA ALA A 347 4.07 11.22 13.05
C ALA A 347 3.45 10.36 14.14
N VAL A 348 3.57 10.81 15.39
CA VAL A 348 2.81 10.26 16.50
C VAL A 348 1.41 10.87 16.45
N ALA A 349 0.40 10.02 16.57
CA ALA A 349 -1.00 10.42 16.66
C ALA A 349 -1.70 9.73 17.83
N GLU A 350 -2.85 10.25 18.23
CA GLU A 350 -3.79 9.59 19.12
C GLU A 350 -4.99 9.06 18.35
N LEU A 351 -5.43 7.86 18.72
CA LEU A 351 -6.74 7.36 18.34
C LEU A 351 -7.82 8.10 19.15
N PRO A 352 -8.98 8.42 18.53
CA PRO A 352 -10.12 8.97 19.25
C PRO A 352 -10.67 7.96 20.26
N LEU A 353 -11.29 8.47 21.34
CA LEU A 353 -11.99 7.63 22.31
C LEU A 353 -13.26 7.08 21.67
N MET A 354 -13.38 5.75 21.58
CA MET A 354 -14.52 5.08 20.95
C MET A 354 -15.54 4.56 21.98
N GLU A 355 -15.16 4.44 23.25
CA GLU A 355 -15.99 3.90 24.33
C GLU A 355 -16.18 4.90 25.47
N GLN A 356 -17.39 4.99 26.02
CA GLN A 356 -17.71 5.85 27.17
C GLN A 356 -17.00 5.30 28.42
N GLY A 357 -16.12 6.10 29.03
CA GLY A 357 -15.37 5.72 30.24
C GLY A 357 -13.92 5.32 30.00
N SER A 358 -13.43 5.25 28.76
CA SER A 358 -12.00 5.13 28.49
C SER A 358 -11.33 6.48 28.73
N GLU A 359 -10.49 6.58 29.76
CA GLU A 359 -9.77 7.82 30.08
C GLU A 359 -8.47 7.96 29.28
N GLN A 360 -7.91 6.86 28.76
CA GLN A 360 -6.60 6.85 28.14
C GLN A 360 -6.67 6.72 26.62
N ARG A 361 -6.18 7.76 25.93
CA ARG A 361 -5.97 7.73 24.49
C ARG A 361 -4.77 6.87 24.14
N SER A 362 -4.92 6.03 23.12
CA SER A 362 -3.84 5.18 22.63
C SER A 362 -2.99 5.95 21.62
N GLN A 363 -1.70 6.07 21.92
CA GLN A 363 -0.73 6.65 20.99
C GLN A 363 -0.32 5.64 19.92
N VAL A 364 -0.19 6.12 18.70
CA VAL A 364 0.13 5.32 17.53
C VAL A 364 1.17 6.03 16.67
N LEU A 365 2.01 5.25 15.99
CA LEU A 365 2.74 5.74 14.82
C LEU A 365 1.77 5.73 13.64
N CYS A 366 1.58 6.88 13.02
CA CYS A 366 0.86 7.03 11.78
C CYS A 366 1.84 7.34 10.64
N VAL A 367 1.75 6.59 9.55
CA VAL A 367 2.55 6.79 8.33
C VAL A 367 1.61 7.09 7.17
N GLU A 368 1.78 8.23 6.52
CA GLU A 368 1.04 8.63 5.32
C GLU A 368 1.94 8.52 4.08
N LEU A 369 1.45 7.84 3.05
CA LEU A 369 2.16 7.66 1.78
C LEU A 369 1.24 7.95 0.60
N VAL A 370 1.67 8.85 -0.28
CA VAL A 370 1.02 9.14 -1.56
C VAL A 370 2.00 8.91 -2.69
N ALA A 371 1.59 8.11 -3.68
CA ALA A 371 2.38 7.83 -4.87
C ALA A 371 1.48 7.69 -6.10
N ASN A 372 2.07 7.78 -7.28
CA ASN A 372 1.35 7.48 -8.53
C ASN A 372 0.81 6.05 -8.54
N ARG A 373 1.58 5.12 -7.98
CA ARG A 373 1.24 3.70 -7.78
C ARG A 373 2.14 3.06 -6.74
N PHE A 374 1.71 1.89 -6.27
CA PHE A 374 2.48 1.05 -5.35
C PHE A 374 2.62 -0.37 -5.92
N LEU A 375 3.78 -0.99 -5.70
CA LEU A 375 3.98 -2.40 -6.00
C LEU A 375 3.31 -3.27 -4.93
N ARG A 376 3.07 -4.55 -5.24
CA ARG A 376 2.44 -5.48 -4.29
C ARG A 376 3.25 -5.54 -2.98
N LYS A 377 2.56 -5.32 -1.86
CA LYS A 377 3.10 -5.24 -0.48
C LYS A 377 4.12 -4.12 -0.23
N MET A 378 4.37 -3.24 -1.20
CA MET A 378 5.37 -2.17 -1.11
C MET A 378 5.22 -1.32 0.15
N VAL A 379 4.01 -0.82 0.42
CA VAL A 379 3.74 0.04 1.59
C VAL A 379 4.14 -0.66 2.89
N ARG A 380 3.69 -1.89 3.11
CA ARG A 380 3.97 -2.65 4.34
C ARG A 380 5.45 -2.96 4.52
N VAL A 381 6.15 -3.24 3.43
CA VAL A 381 7.60 -3.48 3.47
C VAL A 381 8.34 -2.17 3.73
N LEU A 382 7.90 -1.06 3.14
CA LEU A 382 8.50 0.26 3.36
C LEU A 382 8.37 0.68 4.82
N VAL A 383 7.18 0.56 5.42
CA VAL A 383 6.91 0.84 6.84
C VAL A 383 7.77 -0.05 7.75
N ALA A 384 7.77 -1.36 7.54
CA ALA A 384 8.59 -2.25 8.38
C ALA A 384 10.10 -1.95 8.25
N THR A 385 10.54 -1.58 7.05
CA THR A 385 11.95 -1.26 6.80
C THR A 385 12.32 0.06 7.46
N SER A 386 11.50 1.11 7.33
CA SER A 386 11.77 2.40 7.98
C SER A 386 11.85 2.26 9.50
N ILE A 387 10.96 1.49 10.12
CA ILE A 387 11.02 1.21 11.56
C ILE A 387 12.30 0.44 11.93
N ARG A 388 12.64 -0.61 11.19
CA ARG A 388 13.86 -1.40 11.44
C ARG A 388 15.13 -0.55 11.35
N GLU A 389 15.26 0.24 10.29
CA GLU A 389 16.45 1.08 10.10
C GLU A 389 16.49 2.21 11.15
N ALA A 390 15.34 2.73 11.60
CA ALA A 390 15.26 3.72 12.68
C ALA A 390 15.74 3.13 14.00
N ALA A 391 15.29 1.91 14.33
CA ALA A 391 15.74 1.19 15.52
C ALA A 391 17.25 0.95 15.50
N ALA A 392 17.82 0.67 14.33
CA ALA A 392 19.26 0.48 14.14
C ALA A 392 20.08 1.78 14.15
N GLY A 393 19.45 2.95 14.29
CA GLY A 393 20.13 4.24 14.24
C GLY A 393 20.70 4.59 12.87
N ALA A 394 20.09 4.07 11.80
CA ALA A 394 20.56 4.31 10.45
C ALA A 394 20.34 5.77 10.00
N SER A 395 21.13 6.21 9.02
CA SER A 395 21.03 7.56 8.44
C SER A 395 19.69 7.79 7.72
N SER A 396 19.28 9.05 7.59
CA SER A 396 18.02 9.43 6.92
C SER A 396 17.95 8.98 5.46
N ASP A 397 19.08 8.87 4.75
CA ASP A 397 19.13 8.43 3.35
C ASP A 397 19.02 6.90 3.17
N SER A 398 18.93 6.13 4.26
CA SER A 398 19.03 4.66 4.22
C SER A 398 17.98 4.01 3.33
N LEU A 399 16.74 4.51 3.30
CA LEU A 399 15.70 3.97 2.41
C LEU A 399 16.03 4.21 0.94
N VAL A 400 16.56 5.39 0.60
CA VAL A 400 17.03 5.72 -0.76
C VAL A 400 18.18 4.81 -1.15
N ARG A 401 19.17 4.61 -0.26
CA ARG A 401 20.29 3.66 -0.50
C ARG A 401 19.80 2.24 -0.74
N LEU A 402 18.79 1.78 0.01
CA LEU A 402 18.21 0.45 -0.16
C LEU A 402 17.52 0.25 -1.52
N THR A 403 17.00 1.30 -2.18
CA THR A 403 16.45 1.16 -3.54
C THR A 403 17.48 0.65 -4.55
N ARG A 404 18.78 0.89 -4.29
CA ARG A 404 19.91 0.42 -5.11
C ARG A 404 20.40 -0.98 -4.72
N ALA A 405 19.78 -1.63 -3.74
CA ALA A 405 20.17 -2.99 -3.36
C ALA A 405 19.71 -4.01 -4.40
N SER A 406 20.55 -5.00 -4.67
CA SER A 406 20.25 -6.09 -5.60
C SER A 406 19.38 -7.20 -5.00
N CYS A 407 19.20 -7.22 -3.67
CA CYS A 407 18.55 -8.31 -2.94
C CYS A 407 17.34 -7.83 -2.11
N ARG A 408 16.20 -8.52 -2.24
CA ARG A 408 14.99 -8.26 -1.43
C ARG A 408 15.20 -8.52 0.08
N ARG A 409 16.22 -9.28 0.46
CA ARG A 409 16.60 -9.49 1.88
C ARG A 409 17.14 -8.22 2.54
N ALA A 410 17.52 -7.22 1.74
CA ALA A 410 17.96 -5.93 2.23
C ALA A 410 16.83 -5.13 2.91
N SER A 411 15.56 -5.42 2.62
CA SER A 411 14.40 -4.80 3.27
C SER A 411 13.75 -5.76 4.29
N ALA A 412 12.96 -5.21 5.21
CA ALA A 412 12.26 -5.98 6.22
C ALA A 412 11.17 -6.89 5.60
N PRO A 413 10.68 -7.91 6.32
CA PRO A 413 9.39 -8.52 5.98
C PRO A 413 8.26 -7.49 6.04
N PRO A 414 7.15 -7.67 5.31
CA PRO A 414 6.03 -6.72 5.33
C PRO A 414 5.42 -6.62 6.73
N ALA A 415 5.17 -5.39 7.20
CA ALA A 415 4.44 -5.10 8.43
C ALA A 415 3.04 -5.75 8.46
N PRO A 416 2.40 -5.95 9.62
CA PRO A 416 1.05 -6.53 9.71
C PRO A 416 0.02 -5.83 8.81
N ALA A 417 -0.92 -6.59 8.24
CA ALA A 417 -1.88 -6.05 7.27
C ALA A 417 -2.95 -5.15 7.91
N CYS A 418 -3.33 -5.45 9.15
CA CYS A 418 -4.35 -4.75 9.94
C CYS A 418 -4.00 -3.29 10.27
N GLY A 419 -2.73 -2.89 10.14
CA GLY A 419 -2.35 -1.49 10.25
C GLY A 419 -2.55 -0.70 8.96
N LEU A 420 -2.75 -1.35 7.81
CA LEU A 420 -2.79 -0.68 6.51
C LEU A 420 -4.22 -0.34 6.08
N CYS A 421 -4.42 0.90 5.66
CA CYS A 421 -5.65 1.38 5.04
C CYS A 421 -5.37 2.06 3.69
N LEU A 422 -6.08 1.67 2.63
CA LEU A 422 -6.19 2.48 1.41
C LEU A 422 -7.14 3.65 1.69
N SER A 423 -6.58 4.83 1.90
CA SER A 423 -7.32 6.03 2.27
C SER A 423 -8.07 6.61 1.07
N GLU A 424 -7.39 6.78 -0.06
CA GLU A 424 -7.95 7.51 -1.21
C GLU A 424 -7.32 7.08 -2.54
N VAL A 425 -8.09 7.25 -3.62
CA VAL A 425 -7.64 7.13 -5.02
C VAL A 425 -8.03 8.38 -5.79
N GLY A 426 -7.04 9.10 -6.31
CA GLY A 426 -7.24 10.32 -7.06
C GLY A 426 -7.21 10.13 -8.58
N TYR A 427 -8.05 10.91 -9.25
CA TYR A 427 -8.16 10.94 -10.71
C TYR A 427 -7.78 12.31 -11.29
N GLU A 428 -7.69 13.32 -10.43
CA GLU A 428 -7.13 14.64 -10.73
C GLU A 428 -5.67 14.75 -10.27
N ASP A 429 -5.00 15.82 -10.71
CA ASP A 429 -3.62 16.07 -10.31
C ASP A 429 -3.52 16.18 -8.78
N PHE A 430 -2.40 15.70 -8.24
CA PHE A 430 -2.22 15.62 -6.80
C PHE A 430 -2.07 17.01 -6.18
N SER A 431 -2.85 17.28 -5.14
CA SER A 431 -2.81 18.51 -4.33
C SER A 431 -2.40 18.19 -2.89
N HIS A 432 -1.62 19.08 -2.28
CA HIS A 432 -1.14 18.97 -0.90
C HIS A 432 -2.17 19.45 0.14
N SER A 433 -3.35 19.93 -0.29
CA SER A 433 -4.33 20.59 0.60
C SER A 433 -4.93 19.68 1.68
N ASN A 434 -4.96 18.36 1.44
CA ASN A 434 -5.69 17.40 2.26
C ASN A 434 -4.79 16.35 2.91
N LEU A 435 -3.50 16.64 3.12
CA LEU A 435 -2.57 15.72 3.80
C LEU A 435 -2.93 15.61 5.29
N LEU A 436 -2.83 14.39 5.84
CA LEU A 436 -3.03 14.14 7.28
C LEU A 436 -1.80 14.59 8.07
N ILE A 437 -0.60 14.37 7.52
CA ILE A 437 0.68 14.72 8.12
C ILE A 437 1.34 15.76 7.21
N LYS A 438 1.71 16.93 7.75
CA LYS A 438 2.35 18.00 6.98
C LYS A 438 3.88 17.89 7.00
#